data_AF-A0A7X7SK81-F1
#
_entry.id   AF-A0A7X7SK81-F1
#
_cell.length_a   1.000
_cell.length_b   1.000
_cell.length_c   1.000
_cell.angle_alpha   90.00
_cell.angle_beta   90.00
_cell.angle_gamma   90.00
#
_symmetry.space_group_name_H-M   'P 1'
#
loop_
_entity.id
_entity.type
_entity.pdbx_description
1 polymer ?
#
loop_
_entity_poly.entity_id
_entity_poly.type
_entity_poly.pdbx_seq_one_letter_code
_entity_poly.pdbx_strand_id
1 'polypeptide(L)' 'MFTGIVEEVGRVERVSQVANGRALRIAARRVLENVRDGDSIAVDGVCLTVTRHDPGGFEVEAIGTTLSRTTIGQLVEG' A
#
# COMPACT_ATOMS: atom_id res chain seq x y z
N MET A 1 -6.35 -13.78 1.85
CA MET A 1 -5.23 -14.73 2.02
C MET A 1 -4.28 -14.52 0.86
N PHE A 2 -2.97 -14.47 1.10
CA PHE A 2 -1.95 -14.15 0.09
C PHE A 2 -1.14 -15.39 -0.26
N THR A 3 -0.69 -15.51 -1.51
CA THR A 3 0.11 -16.66 -1.99
C THR A 3 1.61 -16.52 -1.71
N GLY A 4 2.07 -15.30 -1.45
CA GLY A 4 3.50 -14.97 -1.32
C GLY A 4 4.22 -14.77 -2.66
N ILE A 5 3.51 -14.81 -3.79
CA ILE A 5 4.06 -14.51 -5.11
C ILE A 5 3.78 -13.04 -5.43
N VAL A 6 4.81 -12.29 -5.79
CA VAL A 6 4.68 -10.87 -6.16
C VAL A 6 4.13 -10.76 -7.58
N GLU A 7 3.02 -10.06 -7.75
CA GLU A 7 2.35 -9.89 -9.05
C GLU A 7 2.89 -8.69 -9.84
N GLU A 8 3.36 -7.65 -9.15
CA GLU A 8 3.84 -6.40 -9.73
C GLU A 8 4.79 -5.69 -8.76
N VAL A 9 5.72 -4.91 -9.29
CA VAL A 9 6.52 -3.95 -8.50
C VAL A 9 5.95 -2.56 -8.76
N GLY A 10 5.47 -1.92 -7.70
CA GLY A 10 4.97 -0.54 -7.74
C GLY A 10 6.02 0.49 -7.36
N ARG A 11 5.66 1.77 -7.46
CA ARG A 11 6.47 2.92 -7.01
C ARG A 11 5.72 3.72 -5.96
N VAL A 12 6.39 4.12 -4.88
CA VAL A 12 5.80 5.04 -3.90
C VAL A 12 5.79 6.45 -4.50
N GLU A 13 4.61 6.94 -4.85
CA GLU A 13 4.42 8.27 -5.43
C GLU A 13 4.25 9.36 -4.36
N ARG A 14 3.70 9.00 -3.20
CA ARG A 14 3.47 9.95 -2.10
C ARG A 14 3.52 9.26 -0.75
N VAL A 15 4.11 9.93 0.23
CA VAL A 15 4.02 9.57 1.65
C VAL A 15 3.45 10.75 2.45
N SER A 16 2.33 10.57 3.14
CA SER A 16 1.67 11.64 3.91
C SER A 16 1.46 11.23 5.37
N GLN A 17 1.67 12.15 6.31
CA GLN A 17 1.31 11.91 7.71
C GLN A 17 -0.21 12.00 7.88
N VAL A 18 -0.78 11.07 8.64
CA VAL A 18 -2.18 11.09 9.09
C VAL A 18 -2.22 10.94 10.61
N ALA A 19 -3.39 11.15 11.22
CA ALA A 19 -3.52 11.24 12.68
C ALA A 19 -2.85 10.09 13.46
N ASN A 20 -2.92 8.85 12.94
CA ASN A 20 -2.42 7.65 13.63
C ASN A 20 -1.37 6.86 12.82
N GLY A 21 -0.74 7.47 11.83
CA GLY A 21 0.17 6.75 10.94
C GLY A 21 0.55 7.49 9.68
N ARG A 22 0.72 6.74 8.58
CA ARG A 22 1.07 7.29 7.27
C ARG A 22 0.11 6.76 6.21
N ALA A 23 -0.28 7.64 5.30
CA ALA A 23 -0.90 7.27 4.03
C ALA A 23 0.18 7.15 2.96
N LEU A 24 0.09 6.12 2.13
CA LEU A 24 1.02 5.82 1.04
C LEU A 24 0.22 5.74 -0.26
N ARG A 25 0.60 6.53 -1.27
CA ARG A 25 0.11 6.37 -2.65
C ARG A 25 1.15 5.58 -3.43
N ILE A 26 0.74 4.44 -3.98
CA ILE A 26 1.61 3.52 -4.73
C ILE A 26 1.11 3.43 -6.17
N ALA A 27 1.96 3.80 -7.13
CA ALA A 27 1.72 3.56 -8.54
C ALA A 27 1.86 2.08 -8.86
N ALA A 28 0.79 1.50 -9.39
CA ALA A 28 0.70 0.12 -9.86
C ALA A 28 -0.53 0.00 -10.77
N ARG A 29 -0.57 -0.99 -11.65
CA ARG A 29 -1.69 -1.15 -12.61
C ARG A 29 -2.26 -2.56 -12.64
N ARG A 30 -1.40 -3.57 -12.63
CA ARG A 30 -1.80 -4.98 -12.74
C ARG A 30 -2.56 -5.41 -11.50
N VAL A 31 -2.07 -5.06 -10.31
CA VAL A 31 -2.71 -5.46 -9.03
C VAL A 31 -4.04 -4.77 -8.76
N LEU A 32 -4.43 -3.80 -9.59
CA LEU A 32 -5.70 -3.08 -9.47
C LEU A 32 -6.85 -3.75 -10.20
N GLU A 33 -6.58 -4.83 -10.95
CA GLU A 33 -7.62 -5.54 -11.67
C GLU A 33 -8.68 -6.08 -10.69
N ASN A 34 -9.90 -5.54 -10.77
CA ASN A 34 -11.03 -5.88 -9.90
C ASN A 34 -10.88 -5.47 -8.42
N VAL A 35 -9.94 -4.59 -8.08
CA VAL A 35 -9.82 -4.03 -6.72
C VAL A 35 -10.99 -3.10 -6.42
N ARG A 36 -11.42 -3.11 -5.16
CA ARG A 36 -12.38 -2.16 -4.59
C ARG A 36 -11.76 -1.49 -3.35
N ASP A 37 -12.27 -0.31 -3.02
CA ASP A 37 -11.93 0.31 -1.74
C ASP A 37 -12.39 -0.60 -0.59
N GLY A 38 -11.50 -0.82 0.38
CA GLY A 38 -11.67 -1.79 1.46
C GLY A 38 -11.05 -3.16 1.19
N ASP A 39 -10.65 -3.47 -0.04
CA ASP A 39 -9.89 -4.69 -0.33
C ASP A 39 -8.47 -4.62 0.24
N SER A 40 -7.79 -5.76 0.27
CA SER A 40 -6.43 -5.88 0.81
C SER A 40 -5.41 -6.10 -0.31
N ILE A 41 -4.36 -5.29 -0.33
CA ILE A 41 -3.18 -5.50 -1.17
C ILE A 41 -1.98 -5.74 -0.26
N ALA A 42 -1.19 -6.76 -0.57
CA ALA A 42 0.07 -7.01 0.14
C ALA A 42 1.19 -6.17 -0.49
N VAL A 43 1.81 -5.29 0.30
CA VAL A 43 2.97 -4.49 -0.09
C VAL A 43 4.16 -4.98 0.73
N ASP A 44 5.21 -5.47 0.07
CA ASP A 44 6.37 -6.11 0.72
C ASP A 44 5.98 -7.16 1.79
N GLY A 45 4.92 -7.92 1.50
CA GLY A 45 4.39 -8.96 2.40
C GLY A 45 3.49 -8.45 3.53
N VAL A 46 3.26 -7.13 3.64
CA VAL A 46 2.36 -6.54 4.63
C VAL A 46 0.96 -6.35 4.04
N CYS A 47 -0.04 -6.96 4.68
CA CYS A 47 -1.44 -6.77 4.34
C CYS A 47 -1.88 -5.34 4.67
N LEU A 48 -2.22 -4.55 3.65
CA LEU A 48 -2.71 -3.18 3.80
C LEU A 48 -4.07 -3.03 3.12
N THR A 49 -4.96 -2.27 3.75
CA THR A 49 -6.30 -2.01 3.23
C THR A 49 -6.26 -0.83 2.27
N VAL A 50 -6.80 -1.02 1.06
CA VAL A 50 -6.96 0.03 0.05
C VAL A 50 -7.99 1.03 0.55
N THR A 51 -7.57 2.27 0.75
CA THR A 51 -8.48 3.35 1.15
C THR A 51 -9.10 4.04 -0.05
N ARG A 52 -8.34 4.13 -1.16
CA ARG A 52 -8.75 4.68 -2.46
C ARG A 52 -7.94 4.03 -3.58
N HIS A 53 -8.47 3.99 -4.79
CA HIS A 53 -7.71 3.61 -5.98
C HIS A 53 -8.20 4.33 -7.24
N ASP A 54 -7.32 4.41 -8.23
CA ASP A 54 -7.57 4.92 -9.58
C ASP A 54 -6.75 4.11 -10.60
N PRO A 55 -6.95 4.27 -11.93
CA PRO A 55 -6.24 3.46 -12.92
C PRO A 55 -4.69 3.54 -12.89
N GLY A 56 -4.12 4.51 -12.19
CA GLY A 56 -2.67 4.70 -12.05
C GLY A 56 -2.09 4.19 -10.74
N GLY A 57 -2.91 3.77 -9.77
CA GLY A 57 -2.41 3.25 -8.49
C GLY A 57 -3.44 3.31 -7.36
N PHE A 58 -2.98 3.07 -6.13
CA PHE A 58 -3.83 2.96 -4.95
C PHE A 58 -3.23 3.64 -3.73
N GLU A 59 -4.10 3.98 -2.78
CA GLU A 59 -3.75 4.52 -1.48
C GLU A 59 -4.02 3.50 -0.38
N VAL A 60 -3.12 3.45 0.60
CA VAL A 60 -3.27 2.66 1.82
C VAL A 60 -2.85 3.47 3.03
N GLU A 61 -3.37 3.10 4.20
CA GLU A 61 -2.95 3.66 5.48
C GLU A 61 -2.30 2.60 6.36
N ALA A 62 -1.15 2.95 6.95
CA ALA A 62 -0.44 2.10 7.90
C ALA A 62 -0.36 2.80 9.26
N ILE A 63 -0.90 2.15 10.28
CA ILE A 63 -0.86 2.63 11.66
C ILE A 63 0.55 2.54 12.27
N GLY A 64 0.82 3.29 13.34
CA GLY A 64 2.13 3.32 14.01
C GLY A 64 2.72 1.95 14.36
N THR A 65 1.92 0.97 14.79
CA THR A 65 2.40 -0.39 15.06
C THR A 65 2.89 -1.10 13.79
N THR A 66 2.17 -0.95 12.67
CA THR A 66 2.59 -1.52 11.37
C THR A 66 3.87 -0.86 10.89
N LEU A 67 3.95 0.46 10.97
CA LEU A 67 5.14 1.22 10.58
C LEU A 67 6.38 0.85 11.41
N SER A 68 6.22 0.61 12.72
CA SER A 68 7.35 0.27 13.60
C SER A 68 7.81 -1.19 13.50
N ARG A 69 6.96 -2.10 13.00
CA ARG A 69 7.26 -3.55 12.95
C ARG A 69 7.53 -4.09 11.56
N THR A 70 7.43 -3.28 10.52
CA THR A 70 7.56 -3.71 9.12
C THR A 70 8.41 -2.74 8.31
N THR A 71 8.84 -3.19 7.12
CA THR A 71 9.61 -2.36 6.17
C THR A 71 8.81 -1.18 5.63
N ILE A 72 7.48 -1.20 5.71
CA ILE A 72 6.60 -0.11 5.28
C ILE A 72 6.95 1.22 5.96
N GLY A 73 7.43 1.20 7.22
CA GLY A 73 7.84 2.41 7.93
C GLY A 73 9.05 3.13 7.34
N GLN A 74 9.84 2.43 6.52
CA GLN A 74 11.06 2.93 5.88
C GLN A 74 10.84 3.42 4.45
N LEU A 75 9.65 3.18 3.88
CA LEU A 75 9.32 3.63 2.53
C LEU A 75 9.32 5.16 2.44
N VAL A 76 9.93 5.66 1.37
CA VAL A 76 10.00 7.07 0.98
C VAL A 76 9.50 7.20 -0.45
N GLU A 77 9.20 8.43 -0.88
CA GLU A 77 8.86 8.70 -2.28
C GLU A 77 10.06 8.39 -3.17
N GLY A 78 9.85 7.58 -4.22
CA GLY A 78 10.95 7.09 -5.06
C GLY A 78 10.72 5.72 -5.63
#